data_AF-A0A7C4DKH5-F1
#
_entry.id   AF-A0A7C4DKH5-F1
#
_cell.length_a   1.000
_cell.length_b   1.000
_cell.length_c   1.000
_cell.angle_alpha   90.00
_cell.angle_beta   90.00
_cell.angle_gamma   90.00
#
_symmetry.space_group_name_H-M   'P 1'
#
loop_
_entity.id
_entity.type
_entity.pdbx_description
1 polymer ?
#
loop_
_entity_poly.entity_id
_entity_poly.type
_entity_poly.pdbx_seq_one_letter_code
_entity_poly.pdbx_strand_id
1 'polypeptide(L)' 'MTVKLFSQFCPLCTHLREGTTADGNWICVAFPGGIPDEILSGQVDHIRPYPGDHGIQYEPLSVRGSSSALTKDEKAKAR' A
#
# COMPACT_ATOMS: atom_id res chain seq x y z
N MET A 1 -14.62 17.31 -0.71
CA MET A 1 -14.32 16.07 0.04
C MET A 1 -13.48 15.20 -0.86
N THR A 2 -12.15 15.32 -0.78
CA THR A 2 -11.23 14.60 -1.65
C THR A 2 -11.18 13.15 -1.19
N VAL A 3 -11.68 12.27 -2.04
CA VAL A 3 -11.64 10.83 -1.86
C VAL A 3 -10.19 10.37 -1.72
N LYS A 4 -9.75 10.11 -0.49
CA LYS A 4 -8.52 9.37 -0.17
C LYS A 4 -8.76 7.87 -0.36
N LEU A 5 -9.27 7.52 -1.53
CA LEU A 5 -9.59 6.14 -1.90
C LEU A 5 -8.31 5.51 -2.48
N PHE A 6 -7.97 4.31 -2.00
CA PHE A 6 -7.02 3.32 -2.57
C PHE A 6 -5.56 3.22 -2.08
N SER A 7 -4.99 4.15 -1.31
CA SER A 7 -3.51 4.13 -1.11
C SER A 7 -2.95 3.37 0.11
N GLN A 8 -3.75 2.59 0.87
CA GLN A 8 -3.30 2.00 2.15
C GLN A 8 -3.56 0.49 2.32
N PHE A 9 -4.02 -0.21 1.28
CA PHE A 9 -4.36 -1.63 1.38
C PHE A 9 -3.14 -2.52 1.11
N CYS A 10 -2.78 -3.37 2.09
CA CYS A 10 -1.71 -4.38 1.97
C CYS A 10 -1.75 -5.21 0.66
N PRO A 11 -2.91 -5.65 0.13
CA PRO A 11 -3.01 -6.38 -1.15
C PRO A 11 -2.55 -5.60 -2.38
N LEU A 12 -2.44 -4.28 -2.28
CA LEU A 12 -2.00 -3.41 -3.37
C LEU A 12 -0.52 -3.05 -3.25
N CYS A 13 0.21 -3.60 -2.27
CA CYS A 13 1.63 -3.36 -2.08
C CYS A 13 2.47 -4.38 -2.85
N THR A 14 3.50 -3.93 -3.58
CA THR A 14 4.41 -4.81 -4.34
C THR A 14 5.26 -5.71 -3.45
N HIS A 15 5.32 -5.42 -2.15
CA HIS A 15 6.11 -6.17 -1.18
C HIS A 15 5.32 -7.30 -0.51
N LEU A 16 4.01 -7.40 -0.75
CA LEU A 16 3.22 -8.52 -0.24
C LEU A 16 3.74 -9.85 -0.81
N ARG A 17 3.86 -10.86 0.05
CA ARG A 17 4.28 -12.21 -0.33
C ARG A 17 3.07 -13.14 -0.29
N GLU A 18 3.11 -14.17 -1.11
CA GLU A 18 2.11 -15.25 -1.06
C GLU A 18 2.32 -16.09 0.21
N GLY A 19 1.20 -16.54 0.81
CA GLY A 19 1.20 -17.36 2.02
C GLY A 19 1.00 -16.56 3.31
N THR A 20 0.96 -17.31 4.42
CA THR A 20 0.76 -16.80 5.78
C THR A 20 1.71 -17.47 6.76
N THR A 21 1.96 -16.82 7.88
CA THR A 21 2.60 -17.44 9.04
C THR A 21 1.75 -18.60 9.61
N ALA A 22 2.31 -19.37 10.54
CA ALA A 22 1.58 -20.40 11.28
C ALA A 22 0.35 -19.84 12.03
N ASP A 23 0.44 -18.58 12.46
CA ASP A 23 -0.61 -17.85 13.16
C ASP A 23 -1.64 -17.19 12.21
N GLY A 24 -1.50 -17.39 10.90
CA GLY A 24 -2.43 -16.87 9.88
C GLY A 24 -2.17 -15.43 9.43
N ASN A 25 -1.13 -14.76 9.95
CA ASN A 25 -0.78 -13.40 9.54
C ASN A 25 -0.17 -13.39 8.13
N TRP A 26 -0.56 -12.41 7.32
CA TRP A 26 0.07 -12.12 6.03
C TRP A 26 1.54 -11.75 6.22
N ILE A 27 2.35 -12.01 5.20
CA ILE A 27 3.79 -11.72 5.22
C ILE A 27 4.15 -10.78 4.08
N CYS A 28 5.13 -9.92 4.31
CA CYS A 28 5.71 -9.05 3.28
C CYS A 28 7.23 -8.97 3.43
N VAL A 29 7.90 -8.28 2.52
CA VAL A 29 9.37 -8.12 2.59
C VAL A 29 9.82 -7.39 3.87
N ALA A 30 9.05 -6.39 4.32
CA ALA A 30 9.34 -5.65 5.56
C ALA A 30 9.18 -6.52 6.82
N PHE A 31 8.17 -7.39 6.82
CA PHE A 31 7.80 -8.25 7.95
C PHE A 31 7.72 -9.73 7.53
N PRO A 32 8.88 -10.42 7.39
CA PRO A 32 8.91 -11.83 6.98
C PRO A 32 8.30 -12.76 8.04
N GLY A 33 8.26 -12.33 9.31
CA GLY A 33 7.64 -13.05 10.42
C GLY A 33 6.15 -12.76 10.62
N GLY A 34 5.52 -11.99 9.73
CA GLY A 34 4.11 -11.61 9.82
C GLY A 34 3.91 -10.10 9.98
N ILE A 35 3.01 -9.53 9.19
CA ILE A 35 2.62 -8.12 9.26
C ILE A 35 1.84 -7.90 10.57
N PRO A 36 2.21 -6.89 11.38
CA PRO A 36 1.47 -6.54 12.59
C PRO A 36 -0.02 -6.27 12.35
N ASP A 37 -0.87 -6.73 13.26
CA ASP A 37 -2.33 -6.55 13.18
C ASP A 37 -2.73 -5.06 13.09
N GLU A 38 -2.01 -4.17 13.75
CA GLU A 38 -2.26 -2.72 13.71
C GLU A 38 -2.12 -2.14 12.29
N ILE A 39 -1.25 -2.73 11.46
CA ILE A 39 -1.09 -2.34 10.05
C ILE A 39 -2.19 -2.99 9.20
N LEU A 40 -2.52 -4.26 9.46
CA LEU A 40 -3.56 -5.01 8.72
C LEU A 40 -4.97 -4.45 8.97
N SER A 41 -5.26 -4.04 10.20
CA SER A 41 -6.52 -3.44 10.63
C SER A 41 -6.63 -1.95 10.28
N GLY A 42 -5.55 -1.33 9.79
CA GLY A 42 -5.48 0.08 9.45
C GLY A 42 -5.45 1.03 10.65
N GLN A 43 -5.16 0.54 11.86
CA GLN A 43 -4.87 1.40 13.01
C GLN A 43 -3.63 2.27 12.77
N VAL A 44 -2.66 1.72 12.05
CA VAL A 44 -1.52 2.47 11.53
C VAL A 44 -1.62 2.56 10.01
N ASP A 45 -1.52 3.79 9.50
CA ASP A 45 -1.41 4.05 8.07
C ASP A 45 -0.22 3.27 7.49
N HIS A 46 -0.48 2.31 6.60
CA HIS A 46 0.53 1.45 5.98
C HIS A 46 1.63 2.20 5.19
N ILE A 47 1.41 3.48 4.87
CA ILE A 47 2.36 4.37 4.18
C ILE A 47 3.30 5.13 5.13
N ARG A 48 3.15 4.96 6.45
CA ARG A 48 4.02 5.58 7.45
C ARG A 48 5.11 4.59 7.86
N PRO A 49 6.31 5.08 8.20
CA PRO A 49 7.32 4.26 8.83
C PRO A 49 6.78 3.58 10.09
N TYR A 50 7.09 2.30 10.25
CA TYR A 50 6.67 1.50 11.39
C TYR A 50 7.87 0.76 12.00
N PRO A 51 7.98 0.66 13.34
CA PRO A 51 9.09 -0.06 13.97
C PRO A 51 9.27 -1.48 13.43
N GLY A 52 10.47 -1.77 12.91
CA GLY A 52 10.78 -3.09 12.35
C GLY A 52 10.43 -3.25 10.87
N ASP A 53 10.06 -2.18 10.14
CA ASP A 53 9.87 -2.21 8.69
C ASP A 53 11.18 -2.29 7.88
N HIS A 54 12.34 -2.21 8.55
CA HIS A 54 13.68 -2.23 7.96
C HIS A 54 13.90 -1.17 6.87
N GLY A 55 13.17 -0.05 6.94
CA GLY A 55 13.22 1.03 5.94
C GLY A 55 12.44 0.73 4.66
N ILE A 56 11.72 -0.39 4.59
CA ILE A 56 10.87 -0.77 3.46
C ILE A 56 9.48 -0.18 3.67
N GLN A 57 9.07 0.72 2.78
CA GLN A 57 7.77 1.40 2.84
C GLN A 57 6.80 0.82 1.81
N TYR A 58 5.55 1.25 1.89
CA TYR A 58 4.55 0.92 0.88
C TYR A 58 4.98 1.36 -0.52
N GLU A 59 4.92 0.42 -1.47
CA GLU A 59 5.08 0.67 -2.89
C GLU A 59 3.90 0.05 -3.64
N PRO A 60 3.09 0.84 -4.38
CA PRO A 60 1.90 0.33 -5.04
C PRO A 60 2.26 -0.63 -6.17
N LEU A 61 1.44 -1.67 -6.37
CA LEU A 61 1.53 -2.55 -7.53
C LEU A 61 1.38 -1.72 -8.82
N SER A 62 2.47 -1.62 -9.59
CA SER A 62 2.44 -1.02 -10.92
C SER A 62 1.56 -1.89 -11.83
N VAL A 63 0.34 -1.46 -12.12
CA VAL A 63 -0.52 -2.12 -13.11
C VAL A 63 0.06 -1.87 -14.51
N ARG A 64 1.00 -2.71 -14.97
CA ARG A 64 1.42 -2.71 -16.39
C ARG A 64 0.38 -3.49 -17.18
N GLY A 65 -0.69 -2.77 -17.55
CA GLY A 65 -1.85 -3.32 -18.27
C GLY A 65 -3.05 -2.38 -18.42
N SER A 66 -2.92 -1.08 -18.15
CA SER A 66 -3.81 -0.05 -18.70
C SER A 66 -3.12 1.31 -18.67
N SER A 67 -2.72 1.77 -19.84
CA SER A 67 -2.17 3.09 -20.12
C SER A 67 -3.17 4.18 -19.76
N SER A 68 -2.94 4.90 -18.66
CA SER A 68 -3.06 6.35 -18.58
C SER A 68 -2.36 6.77 -17.29
N ALA A 69 -1.09 7.15 -17.33
CA ALA A 69 -0.79 8.57 -17.40
C ALA A 69 -1.88 9.39 -16.69
N LEU A 70 -1.72 9.63 -15.39
CA LEU A 70 -2.20 10.86 -14.79
C LEU A 70 -1.42 11.98 -15.50
N THR A 71 -1.89 12.36 -16.69
CA THR A 71 -1.44 13.59 -17.31
C THR A 71 -1.90 14.70 -16.39
N LYS A 72 -0.90 15.43 -15.88
CA LYS A 72 -1.05 16.83 -15.52
C LYS A 72 -1.86 17.53 -16.63
N ASP A 73 -2.63 18.53 -16.24
CA ASP A 73 -3.44 19.41 -17.10
C ASP A 73 -4.93 19.05 -17.27
N GLU A 74 -5.76 19.59 -16.38
CA GLU A 74 -6.99 20.28 -16.82
C GLU A 74 -7.24 21.51 -15.94
N LYS A 75 -6.43 22.52 -16.25
CA LYS A 75 -6.62 23.91 -15.84
C LYS A 75 -7.78 24.49 -16.66
N ALA A 76 -8.67 25.22 -15.99
CA ALA A 76 -9.57 26.23 -16.54
C ALA A 76 -10.71 25.78 -17.47
N LYS A 77 -11.95 25.94 -16.99
CA LYS A 77 -12.97 26.64 -17.78
C LYS A 77 -13.89 27.46 -16.89
N ALA A 78 -13.57 28.75 -16.80
CA ALA A 78 -14.54 29.80 -16.56
C ALA A 78 -15.45 29.89 -17.78
N ARG A 79 -16.78 29.87 -17.59
CA ARG A 79 -17.72 30.91 -18.04
C ARG A 79 -19.14 30.58 -17.59
#